data_AF-A0A2R6G2Y1-F1
#
_entry.id   AF-A0A2R6G2Y1-F1
#
_cell.length_a   1.000
_cell.length_b   1.000
_cell.length_c   1.000
_cell.angle_alpha   90.00
_cell.angle_beta   90.00
_cell.angle_gamma   90.00
#
_symmetry.space_group_name_H-M   'P 1'
#
loop_
_entity.id
_entity.type
_entity.pdbx_description
1 polymer ?
#
loop_
_entity_poly.entity_id
_entity_poly.type
_entity_poly.pdbx_seq_one_letter_code
_entity_poly.pdbx_strand_id
1 'polypeptide(L)'
;MRRVLLTALVSVALVTATGALGAVAVDDAADGNATANATDPGDTGDDPLELFSEAVDAGPSAAGDAPDENPNGSEGGGDWLSPGNDTALAGANGTDSDGDGLPDAEENDTGTDPTATDIDDDDGIADGRELELGTDPTAADTDEDGLADARELSVGTDPTVADTDGDRLPDGWEFRHETPDGARLPGADPLSMDLYVQVDYAEGTDRRGVVFYRALKAEFSEMPVDNPDNTTGVSVHVRDGDRLNESVRFAGDTETFWSLKDRYYESSLGPRAGVYHQVIVAPFAAEEAGYGEVGGEFAVVASDLDNGTQKRVTTHELLHNVVGRVEAPGACADDPRHYCEGGYLGPHVATAEDSYLAEPLAEQLERQGFAD
;
A
#
# COMPACT_ATOMS: atom_id res chain seq x y z
N MET A 1 -63.96 -4.48 27.57
CA MET A 1 -64.41 -3.24 28.27
C MET A 1 -63.30 -2.20 28.15
N ARG A 2 -63.69 -0.94 27.97
CA ARG A 2 -62.97 0.18 27.32
C ARG A 2 -61.59 0.55 27.93
N ARG A 3 -60.61 0.79 27.04
CA ARG A 3 -59.53 1.80 27.22
C ARG A 3 -60.08 3.17 26.78
N VAL A 4 -59.80 4.23 27.52
CA VAL A 4 -59.93 5.62 27.06
C VAL A 4 -58.71 6.43 27.50
N LEU A 5 -58.07 7.01 26.49
CA LEU A 5 -57.00 8.00 26.46
C LEU A 5 -57.27 9.20 27.38
N LEU A 6 -56.22 9.73 28.01
CA LEU A 6 -56.19 11.11 28.50
C LEU A 6 -55.29 11.94 27.57
N THR A 7 -55.90 12.90 26.90
CA THR A 7 -55.28 13.89 26.01
C THR A 7 -54.93 15.13 26.82
N ALA A 8 -53.71 15.66 26.69
CA ALA A 8 -53.37 17.01 27.15
C ALA A 8 -52.78 17.80 25.97
N LEU A 9 -53.57 18.75 25.47
CA LEU A 9 -53.19 19.80 24.53
C LEU A 9 -52.48 20.92 25.29
N VAL A 10 -51.33 21.37 24.78
CA VAL A 10 -50.85 22.75 24.98
C VAL A 10 -50.46 23.31 23.61
N SER A 11 -51.19 24.32 23.19
CA SER A 11 -50.91 25.20 22.06
C SER A 11 -50.19 26.45 22.57
N VAL A 12 -49.36 27.10 21.72
CA VAL A 12 -48.88 28.52 21.70
C VAL A 12 -47.48 28.49 21.07
N ALA A 13 -47.03 29.39 20.19
CA ALA A 13 -47.62 30.35 19.28
C ALA A 13 -46.51 30.71 18.27
N LEU A 14 -46.93 31.10 17.07
CA LEU A 14 -46.13 31.53 15.94
C LEU A 14 -45.46 32.90 16.21
N VAL A 15 -44.18 33.06 15.88
CA VAL A 15 -43.57 34.37 15.57
C VAL A 15 -42.81 34.24 14.26
N THR A 16 -43.32 34.92 13.25
CA THR A 16 -42.64 35.19 11.98
C THR A 16 -41.86 36.50 12.11
N ALA A 17 -40.62 36.50 11.62
CA ALA A 17 -39.91 37.73 11.29
C ALA A 17 -39.17 37.54 9.96
N THR A 18 -39.70 38.25 8.97
CA THR A 18 -39.20 38.49 7.62
C THR A 18 -37.93 39.34 7.64
N GLY A 19 -37.00 39.04 6.74
CA GLY A 19 -35.85 39.91 6.44
C GLY A 19 -35.13 39.44 5.18
N ALA A 20 -35.56 39.95 4.02
CA ALA A 20 -34.86 39.82 2.75
C ALA A 20 -33.86 40.97 2.57
N LEU A 21 -32.78 40.72 1.82
CA LEU A 21 -32.22 41.52 0.71
C LEU A 21 -30.69 41.41 0.66
N GLY A 22 -30.15 41.16 -0.54
CA GLY A 22 -28.75 41.45 -0.86
C GLY A 22 -28.09 40.53 -1.87
N ALA A 23 -28.63 40.44 -3.09
CA ALA A 23 -27.85 39.96 -4.24
C ALA A 23 -26.94 41.09 -4.73
N VAL A 24 -25.67 40.79 -4.98
CA VAL A 24 -24.81 41.58 -5.88
C VAL A 24 -24.17 40.60 -6.85
N ALA A 25 -24.55 40.75 -8.11
CA ALA A 25 -23.79 40.25 -9.25
C ALA A 25 -22.85 41.38 -9.70
N VAL A 26 -21.61 41.04 -10.02
CA VAL A 26 -20.83 41.78 -11.02
C VAL A 26 -20.12 40.74 -11.88
N ASP A 27 -20.44 40.84 -13.17
CA ASP A 27 -19.87 40.14 -14.31
C ASP A 27 -18.72 41.00 -14.85
N ASP A 28 -17.56 40.42 -15.15
CA ASP A 28 -16.73 40.88 -16.27
C ASP A 28 -15.71 39.81 -16.68
N ALA A 29 -15.63 39.61 -17.99
CA ALA A 29 -15.08 38.45 -18.68
C ALA A 29 -13.69 38.69 -19.31
N ALA A 30 -13.10 37.56 -19.77
CA ALA A 30 -12.07 37.40 -20.82
C ALA A 30 -10.62 37.77 -20.47
N ASP A 31 -9.56 37.06 -20.87
CA ASP A 31 -9.33 35.86 -21.70
C ASP A 31 -7.86 35.41 -21.45
N GLY A 32 -7.56 34.11 -21.55
CA GLY A 32 -6.17 33.64 -21.45
C GLY A 32 -5.96 32.11 -21.41
N ASN A 33 -6.32 31.44 -22.50
CA ASN A 33 -6.02 30.06 -22.90
C ASN A 33 -4.82 29.35 -22.22
N ALA A 34 -5.12 28.34 -21.39
CA ALA A 34 -4.28 27.16 -21.20
C ALA A 34 -5.21 25.96 -20.97
N THR A 35 -5.11 24.94 -21.82
CA THR A 35 -5.85 23.69 -21.73
C THR A 35 -5.40 22.92 -20.49
N ALA A 36 -6.15 23.04 -19.39
CA ALA A 36 -6.01 22.20 -18.20
C ALA A 36 -6.76 20.89 -18.43
N ASN A 37 -6.02 19.78 -18.39
CA ASN A 37 -6.57 18.45 -18.17
C ASN A 37 -7.14 18.43 -16.74
N ALA A 38 -8.26 17.74 -16.53
CA ALA A 38 -9.09 17.87 -15.33
C ALA A 38 -8.33 17.54 -14.02
N THR A 39 -7.95 18.57 -13.27
CA THR A 39 -7.58 18.47 -11.86
C THR A 39 -8.86 18.54 -11.02
N ASP A 40 -9.06 17.51 -10.20
CA ASP A 40 -10.07 17.48 -9.13
C ASP A 40 -9.97 18.76 -8.26
N PRO A 41 -11.02 19.59 -8.16
CA PRO A 41 -10.96 20.84 -7.41
C PRO A 41 -11.20 20.68 -5.88
N GLY A 42 -11.10 19.46 -5.33
CA GLY A 42 -11.20 19.19 -3.89
C GLY A 42 -9.87 19.02 -3.14
N ASP A 43 -8.74 18.91 -3.84
CA ASP A 43 -7.48 18.48 -3.23
C ASP A 43 -6.62 19.64 -2.73
N THR A 44 -6.94 20.15 -1.54
CA THR A 44 -5.96 20.87 -0.70
C THR A 44 -5.49 20.00 0.46
N GLY A 45 -5.50 18.68 0.28
CA GLY A 45 -5.19 17.69 1.30
C GLY A 45 -3.70 17.38 1.38
N ASP A 46 -2.87 18.39 1.66
CA ASP A 46 -1.68 18.10 2.46
C ASP A 46 -2.20 17.54 3.78
N ASP A 47 -2.05 16.23 3.98
CA ASP A 47 -2.50 15.55 5.18
C ASP A 47 -1.80 16.20 6.39
N PRO A 48 -2.53 16.79 7.35
CA PRO A 48 -1.91 17.28 8.58
C PRO A 48 -1.28 16.14 9.43
N LEU A 49 -1.44 14.88 9.04
CA LEU A 49 -0.75 13.72 9.61
C LEU A 49 0.67 13.50 9.07
N GLU A 50 1.02 14.06 7.91
CA GLU A 50 2.33 13.90 7.25
C GLU A 50 3.34 15.02 7.61
N LEU A 51 2.96 16.00 8.42
CA LEU A 51 3.80 17.16 8.77
C LEU A 51 4.94 16.86 9.79
N PHE A 52 5.36 15.61 9.96
CA PHE A 52 6.49 15.26 10.84
C PHE A 52 7.43 14.21 10.23
N SER A 53 7.96 14.49 9.04
CA SER A 53 9.15 13.83 8.51
C SER A 53 10.11 14.82 7.81
N GLU A 54 10.33 16.01 8.38
CA GLU A 54 11.43 16.86 7.94
C GLU A 54 12.78 16.37 8.49
N ALA A 55 13.55 15.76 7.59
CA ALA A 55 15.00 15.77 7.47
C ALA A 55 15.86 15.23 8.63
N VAL A 56 16.40 14.03 8.43
CA VAL A 56 17.77 13.72 8.85
C VAL A 56 18.57 13.22 7.64
N ASP A 57 19.00 14.18 6.82
CA ASP A 57 20.18 14.01 5.97
C ASP A 57 21.38 13.75 6.90
N ALA A 58 21.87 12.53 6.88
CA ALA A 58 23.15 12.16 7.47
C ALA A 58 23.97 11.38 6.44
N GLY A 59 24.37 12.06 5.37
CA GLY A 59 25.53 11.64 4.59
C GLY A 59 26.76 11.45 5.51
N PRO A 60 27.53 10.36 5.38
CA PRO A 60 28.72 10.18 6.21
C PRO A 60 29.87 11.05 5.71
N SER A 61 30.22 12.09 6.47
CA SER A 61 31.43 12.90 6.27
C SER A 61 32.65 12.25 6.93
N ALA A 62 33.76 12.22 6.21
CA ALA A 62 35.04 11.62 6.60
C ALA A 62 35.91 12.45 7.57
N ALA A 63 36.82 11.70 8.21
CA ALA A 63 38.20 12.03 8.67
C ALA A 63 38.45 12.56 10.10
N GLY A 64 39.35 11.85 10.82
CA GLY A 64 40.09 12.42 11.98
C GLY A 64 40.78 11.44 12.95
N ASP A 65 41.92 10.88 12.52
CA ASP A 65 43.11 10.48 13.30
C ASP A 65 43.19 9.23 14.23
N ALA A 66 44.21 8.43 13.92
CA ALA A 66 44.68 7.19 14.56
C ALA A 66 45.45 7.41 15.89
N PRO A 67 45.84 6.32 16.58
CA PRO A 67 47.20 5.84 16.33
C PRO A 67 47.34 4.31 16.14
N ASP A 68 48.28 4.05 15.24
CA ASP A 68 49.07 2.86 14.91
C ASP A 68 49.48 1.99 16.12
N GLU A 69 49.41 0.65 16.00
CA GLU A 69 50.59 -0.25 16.01
C GLU A 69 50.22 -1.64 15.43
N ASN A 70 50.70 -1.89 14.21
CA ASN A 70 50.79 -3.20 13.52
C ASN A 70 52.00 -4.01 14.06
N PRO A 71 51.97 -5.37 14.08
CA PRO A 71 52.77 -6.08 13.06
C PRO A 71 52.27 -7.50 12.69
N ASN A 72 51.73 -7.65 11.47
CA ASN A 72 51.88 -8.77 10.50
C ASN A 72 50.72 -8.66 9.50
N GLY A 73 50.86 -8.40 8.19
CA GLY A 73 51.98 -8.59 7.29
C GLY A 73 51.48 -9.33 6.05
N SER A 74 50.93 -8.60 5.06
CA SER A 74 51.10 -8.86 3.62
C SER A 74 50.32 -7.80 2.83
N GLU A 75 51.01 -7.19 1.88
CA GLU A 75 50.63 -6.02 1.09
C GLU A 75 49.63 -6.34 -0.03
N GLY A 76 48.87 -5.34 -0.47
CA GLY A 76 48.21 -5.34 -1.78
C GLY A 76 46.89 -4.56 -1.84
N GLY A 77 46.97 -3.23 -1.87
CA GLY A 77 45.85 -2.38 -2.31
C GLY A 77 45.89 -2.15 -3.82
N GLY A 78 44.72 -2.07 -4.44
CA GLY A 78 44.44 -1.59 -5.81
C GLY A 78 42.91 -1.57 -5.97
N ASP A 79 42.28 -0.40 -6.02
CA ASP A 79 42.00 0.37 -7.26
C ASP A 79 40.68 -0.09 -7.89
N TRP A 80 39.58 0.45 -7.36
CA TRP A 80 38.27 0.41 -8.01
C TRP A 80 38.29 1.47 -9.11
N LEU A 81 37.88 1.08 -10.34
CA LEU A 81 37.90 1.83 -11.61
C LEU A 81 39.12 1.57 -12.51
N SER A 82 39.22 0.36 -13.08
CA SER A 82 39.79 0.12 -14.44
C SER A 82 39.44 -1.29 -14.96
N PRO A 83 39.21 -1.47 -16.28
CA PRO A 83 38.78 -2.74 -16.85
C PRO A 83 39.97 -3.70 -16.89
N GLY A 84 39.98 -4.61 -15.92
CA GLY A 84 40.97 -5.67 -15.79
C GLY A 84 40.56 -6.88 -16.61
N ASN A 85 41.19 -7.03 -17.77
CA ASN A 85 41.25 -8.25 -18.56
C ASN A 85 41.72 -9.45 -17.72
N ASP A 86 40.78 -10.18 -17.12
CA ASP A 86 41.00 -11.47 -16.44
C ASP A 86 40.91 -12.62 -17.44
N THR A 87 41.93 -12.72 -18.30
CA THR A 87 42.14 -13.92 -19.12
C THR A 87 42.58 -15.09 -18.24
N ALA A 88 41.64 -15.85 -17.67
CA ALA A 88 41.93 -17.16 -17.07
C ALA A 88 40.73 -18.13 -16.93
N LEU A 89 39.84 -18.23 -17.92
CA LEU A 89 39.03 -19.44 -18.18
C LEU A 89 39.00 -19.77 -19.68
N ALA A 90 40.17 -19.88 -20.30
CA ALA A 90 40.31 -20.47 -21.63
C ALA A 90 40.02 -21.97 -21.58
N GLY A 91 38.75 -22.34 -21.77
CA GLY A 91 38.36 -23.74 -21.72
C GLY A 91 36.91 -24.10 -22.06
N ALA A 92 36.11 -23.27 -22.73
CA ALA A 92 34.91 -23.70 -23.47
C ALA A 92 34.11 -22.62 -24.26
N ASN A 93 34.32 -21.31 -24.08
CA ASN A 93 33.45 -20.30 -24.73
C ASN A 93 33.94 -19.87 -26.12
N GLY A 94 32.99 -19.59 -27.01
CA GLY A 94 33.19 -19.19 -28.41
C GLY A 94 33.85 -17.82 -28.57
N THR A 95 33.75 -17.23 -29.77
CA THR A 95 34.01 -15.80 -29.95
C THR A 95 33.01 -15.01 -29.12
N ASP A 96 33.44 -13.90 -28.53
CA ASP A 96 32.65 -12.88 -27.84
C ASP A 96 33.16 -11.56 -28.42
N SER A 97 32.36 -10.95 -29.27
CA SER A 97 32.80 -9.96 -30.26
C SER A 97 32.72 -8.51 -29.74
N ASP A 98 31.88 -8.23 -28.74
CA ASP A 98 31.76 -6.93 -28.07
C ASP A 98 32.26 -6.93 -26.62
N GLY A 99 32.47 -8.10 -26.02
CA GLY A 99 33.11 -8.26 -24.71
C GLY A 99 32.17 -8.00 -23.53
N ASP A 100 30.87 -8.23 -23.71
CA ASP A 100 29.83 -8.07 -22.68
C ASP A 100 29.76 -9.27 -21.70
N GLY A 101 30.41 -10.39 -22.06
CA GLY A 101 30.44 -11.63 -21.30
C GLY A 101 29.62 -12.77 -21.90
N LEU A 102 28.86 -12.53 -22.98
CA LEU A 102 28.04 -13.48 -23.71
C LEU A 102 28.74 -13.89 -25.02
N PRO A 103 28.94 -15.19 -25.32
CA PRO A 103 29.57 -15.58 -26.59
C PRO A 103 28.66 -15.37 -27.81
N ASP A 104 29.20 -14.95 -28.96
CA ASP A 104 28.50 -14.74 -30.25
C ASP A 104 27.49 -15.86 -30.60
N ALA A 105 27.84 -17.11 -30.30
CA ALA A 105 26.98 -18.25 -30.60
C ALA A 105 25.73 -18.32 -29.72
N GLU A 106 25.87 -17.91 -28.45
CA GLU A 106 24.78 -17.82 -27.48
C GLU A 106 23.91 -16.61 -27.75
N GLU A 107 24.51 -15.47 -28.11
CA GLU A 107 23.80 -14.26 -28.52
C GLU A 107 22.86 -14.50 -29.72
N ASN A 108 23.34 -15.24 -30.71
CA ASN A 108 22.51 -15.66 -31.85
C ASN A 108 21.33 -16.56 -31.44
N ASP A 109 21.45 -17.30 -30.34
CA ASP A 109 20.41 -18.20 -29.82
C ASP A 109 19.43 -17.46 -28.88
N THR A 110 19.89 -16.47 -28.12
CA THR A 110 19.08 -15.63 -27.21
C THR A 110 18.38 -14.48 -27.93
N GLY A 111 18.87 -14.07 -29.10
CA GLY A 111 18.28 -13.00 -29.90
C GLY A 111 18.93 -11.64 -29.70
N THR A 112 20.07 -11.58 -29.01
CA THR A 112 20.92 -10.40 -28.83
C THR A 112 21.85 -10.18 -30.04
N ASP A 113 22.68 -9.12 -30.05
CA ASP A 113 23.58 -8.78 -31.17
C ASP A 113 25.06 -8.93 -30.75
N PRO A 114 25.84 -9.85 -31.38
CA PRO A 114 27.28 -10.03 -31.13
C PRO A 114 28.20 -8.83 -31.26
N THR A 115 27.66 -7.65 -31.54
CA THR A 115 28.43 -6.43 -31.70
C THR A 115 27.90 -5.27 -30.86
N ALA A 116 26.89 -5.51 -30.03
CA ALA A 116 26.27 -4.55 -29.14
C ALA A 116 26.22 -5.13 -27.72
N THR A 117 26.92 -4.48 -26.79
CA THR A 117 27.05 -4.98 -25.41
C THR A 117 25.77 -4.91 -24.57
N ASP A 118 24.75 -4.23 -25.09
CA ASP A 118 23.47 -3.87 -24.46
C ASP A 118 22.50 -3.64 -25.64
N ILE A 119 21.58 -4.57 -25.87
CA ILE A 119 20.73 -4.56 -27.07
C ILE A 119 19.42 -3.79 -26.86
N ASP A 120 18.96 -3.64 -25.63
CA ASP A 120 17.79 -2.84 -25.33
C ASP A 120 18.10 -1.33 -25.24
N ASP A 121 19.38 -0.97 -25.04
CA ASP A 121 19.97 0.39 -25.03
C ASP A 121 19.30 1.38 -24.05
N ASP A 122 18.26 0.96 -23.33
CA ASP A 122 17.32 1.83 -22.62
C ASP A 122 17.54 1.76 -21.10
N ASP A 123 18.13 0.67 -20.59
CA ASP A 123 18.39 0.50 -19.16
C ASP A 123 19.88 0.61 -18.76
N GLY A 124 20.81 0.23 -19.66
CA GLY A 124 22.25 0.32 -19.43
C GLY A 124 22.89 -0.90 -18.74
N ILE A 125 22.23 -2.06 -18.69
CA ILE A 125 22.81 -3.35 -18.30
C ILE A 125 23.31 -4.06 -19.57
N ALA A 126 24.42 -4.79 -19.44
CA ALA A 126 24.94 -5.56 -20.55
C ALA A 126 24.21 -6.91 -20.72
N ASP A 127 23.99 -7.39 -21.94
CA ASP A 127 23.19 -8.60 -22.20
C ASP A 127 23.68 -9.83 -21.41
N GLY A 128 25.00 -10.04 -21.39
CA GLY A 128 25.63 -11.09 -20.60
C GLY A 128 25.37 -10.97 -19.10
N ARG A 129 25.26 -9.74 -18.59
CA ARG A 129 24.93 -9.45 -17.18
C ARG A 129 23.45 -9.65 -16.90
N GLU A 130 22.56 -9.30 -17.81
CA GLU A 130 21.12 -9.52 -17.67
C GLU A 130 20.81 -11.02 -17.54
N LEU A 131 21.42 -11.86 -18.37
CA LEU A 131 21.31 -13.31 -18.25
C LEU A 131 21.85 -13.86 -16.92
N GLU A 132 22.87 -13.24 -16.32
CA GLU A 132 23.35 -13.60 -14.98
C GLU A 132 22.35 -13.23 -13.88
N LEU A 133 21.62 -12.13 -14.05
CA LEU A 133 20.60 -11.63 -13.14
C LEU A 133 19.27 -12.37 -13.31
N GLY A 134 19.05 -12.97 -14.47
CA GLY A 134 17.79 -13.64 -14.82
C GLY A 134 16.78 -12.74 -15.53
N THR A 135 17.21 -11.54 -15.94
CA THR A 135 16.42 -10.58 -16.72
C THR A 135 16.41 -10.93 -18.22
N ASP A 136 15.50 -10.33 -18.98
CA ASP A 136 15.40 -10.48 -20.43
C ASP A 136 16.28 -9.43 -21.13
N PRO A 137 17.42 -9.82 -21.74
CA PRO A 137 18.33 -8.88 -22.36
C PRO A 137 17.74 -8.09 -23.54
N THR A 138 16.54 -8.45 -23.99
CA THR A 138 15.86 -7.74 -25.08
C THR A 138 14.78 -6.77 -24.59
N ALA A 139 14.65 -6.58 -23.28
CA ALA A 139 13.64 -5.76 -22.64
C ALA A 139 14.20 -5.01 -21.44
N ALA A 140 14.27 -3.67 -21.57
CA ALA A 140 14.73 -2.76 -20.52
C ALA A 140 13.94 -2.78 -19.20
N ASP A 141 12.83 -3.52 -19.16
CA ASP A 141 11.89 -3.67 -18.06
C ASP A 141 11.32 -5.10 -18.21
N THR A 142 11.94 -6.04 -17.51
CA THR A 142 11.75 -7.48 -17.69
C THR A 142 10.38 -7.96 -17.23
N ASP A 143 9.84 -7.39 -16.16
CA ASP A 143 8.57 -7.79 -15.57
C ASP A 143 7.38 -6.89 -15.93
N GLU A 144 7.65 -5.84 -16.74
CA GLU A 144 6.69 -4.91 -17.32
C GLU A 144 5.93 -4.06 -16.28
N ASP A 145 6.53 -3.76 -15.14
CA ASP A 145 5.93 -2.99 -14.06
C ASP A 145 6.05 -1.44 -14.25
N GLY A 146 6.91 -1.06 -15.20
CA GLY A 146 7.23 0.31 -15.55
C GLY A 146 8.46 0.90 -14.85
N LEU A 147 9.29 0.10 -14.20
CA LEU A 147 10.60 0.42 -13.63
C LEU A 147 11.66 -0.40 -14.36
N ALA A 148 12.62 0.26 -15.00
CA ALA A 148 13.64 -0.45 -15.77
C ALA A 148 14.57 -1.28 -14.86
N ASP A 149 15.07 -2.42 -15.34
CA ASP A 149 15.84 -3.38 -14.53
C ASP A 149 17.07 -2.71 -13.87
N ALA A 150 17.80 -1.88 -14.63
CA ALA A 150 18.91 -1.09 -14.09
C ALA A 150 18.50 -0.18 -12.93
N ARG A 151 17.29 0.38 -12.99
CA ARG A 151 16.73 1.24 -11.96
C ARG A 151 16.33 0.41 -10.74
N GLU A 152 15.70 -0.73 -10.95
CA GLU A 152 15.34 -1.68 -9.90
C GLU A 152 16.54 -2.13 -9.08
N LEU A 153 17.61 -2.58 -9.74
CA LEU A 153 18.88 -2.93 -9.09
C LEU A 153 19.46 -1.77 -8.26
N SER A 154 19.21 -0.52 -8.68
CA SER A 154 19.70 0.67 -7.98
C SER A 154 18.87 1.06 -6.76
N VAL A 155 17.58 0.70 -6.73
CA VAL A 155 16.68 0.93 -5.58
C VAL A 155 16.61 -0.28 -4.66
N GLY A 156 16.97 -1.47 -5.15
CA GLY A 156 17.06 -2.71 -4.39
C GLY A 156 15.93 -3.71 -4.64
N THR A 157 15.06 -3.46 -5.62
CA THR A 157 13.96 -4.35 -6.02
C THR A 157 14.47 -5.50 -6.89
N ASP A 158 13.64 -6.55 -7.07
CA ASP A 158 13.97 -7.71 -7.90
C ASP A 158 13.43 -7.50 -9.33
N PRO A 159 14.30 -7.31 -10.34
CA PRO A 159 13.87 -6.96 -11.70
C PRO A 159 13.15 -8.07 -12.47
N THR A 160 12.77 -9.15 -11.80
CA THR A 160 11.99 -10.25 -12.38
C THR A 160 10.63 -10.40 -11.70
N VAL A 161 10.30 -9.49 -10.78
CA VAL A 161 9.12 -9.53 -9.93
C VAL A 161 8.51 -8.14 -9.84
N ALA A 162 7.42 -7.94 -10.58
CA ALA A 162 6.76 -6.63 -10.73
C ALA A 162 6.29 -5.95 -9.42
N ASP A 163 6.33 -6.64 -8.29
CA ASP A 163 5.90 -6.19 -6.96
C ASP A 163 6.78 -6.94 -5.94
N THR A 164 7.89 -6.32 -5.55
CA THR A 164 8.98 -6.97 -4.81
C THR A 164 8.57 -7.31 -3.38
N ASP A 165 7.76 -6.45 -2.73
CA ASP A 165 7.33 -6.68 -1.34
C ASP A 165 5.99 -7.41 -1.23
N GLY A 166 5.25 -7.51 -2.33
CA GLY A 166 4.04 -8.30 -2.47
C GLY A 166 2.79 -7.64 -1.91
N ASP A 167 2.70 -6.32 -1.83
CA ASP A 167 1.53 -5.63 -1.28
C ASP A 167 0.42 -5.31 -2.31
N ARG A 168 0.59 -5.75 -3.56
CA ARG A 168 -0.21 -5.47 -4.76
C ARG A 168 0.00 -4.09 -5.37
N LEU A 169 1.08 -3.40 -5.03
CA LEU A 169 1.54 -2.19 -5.68
C LEU A 169 2.79 -2.52 -6.48
N PRO A 170 2.76 -2.39 -7.82
CA PRO A 170 3.97 -2.62 -8.60
C PRO A 170 5.09 -1.64 -8.24
N ASP A 171 6.35 -2.08 -8.25
CA ASP A 171 7.51 -1.31 -7.79
C ASP A 171 7.62 0.03 -8.55
N GLY A 172 7.32 0.02 -9.85
CA GLY A 172 7.27 1.20 -10.70
C GLY A 172 6.20 2.21 -10.31
N TRP A 173 5.08 1.78 -9.71
CA TRP A 173 4.03 2.67 -9.20
C TRP A 173 4.48 3.33 -7.90
N GLU A 174 5.08 2.56 -7.02
CA GLU A 174 5.56 3.01 -5.72
C GLU A 174 6.75 3.95 -5.86
N PHE A 175 7.70 3.62 -6.73
CA PHE A 175 8.83 4.48 -7.06
C PHE A 175 8.39 5.85 -7.60
N ARG A 176 7.29 5.90 -8.36
CA ARG A 176 6.68 7.15 -8.87
C ARG A 176 5.71 7.80 -7.88
N HIS A 177 5.35 7.11 -6.80
CA HIS A 177 4.30 7.48 -5.85
C HIS A 177 2.93 7.75 -6.50
N GLU A 178 2.63 7.10 -7.63
CA GLU A 178 1.40 7.32 -8.39
C GLU A 178 1.08 6.14 -9.31
N THR A 179 -0.19 5.75 -9.36
CA THR A 179 -0.68 4.73 -10.31
C THR A 179 -0.89 5.31 -11.71
N PRO A 180 -0.95 4.47 -12.77
CA PRO A 180 -1.20 4.94 -14.13
C PRO A 180 -2.49 5.77 -14.31
N ASP A 181 -3.51 5.50 -13.48
CA ASP A 181 -4.79 6.21 -13.50
C ASP A 181 -4.80 7.48 -12.62
N GLY A 182 -3.66 7.83 -11.99
CA GLY A 182 -3.46 9.06 -11.23
C GLY A 182 -3.84 8.98 -9.75
N ALA A 183 -3.92 7.78 -9.17
CA ALA A 183 -4.03 7.64 -7.72
C ALA A 183 -2.66 7.87 -7.07
N ARG A 184 -2.57 8.84 -6.16
CA ARG A 184 -1.33 9.07 -5.40
C ARG A 184 -1.10 7.98 -4.36
N LEU A 185 0.17 7.59 -4.23
CA LEU A 185 0.71 6.63 -3.26
C LEU A 185 1.75 7.34 -2.36
N PRO A 186 1.32 8.31 -1.52
CA PRO A 186 2.25 9.06 -0.68
C PRO A 186 2.92 8.14 0.33
N GLY A 187 4.25 8.11 0.32
CA GLY A 187 5.02 7.31 1.26
C GLY A 187 5.15 5.84 0.89
N ALA A 188 4.81 5.48 -0.35
CA ALA A 188 5.07 4.15 -0.89
C ALA A 188 6.57 3.78 -0.83
N ASP A 189 6.89 2.53 -0.53
CA ASP A 189 8.24 1.98 -0.48
C ASP A 189 8.26 0.56 -1.06
N PRO A 190 8.86 0.33 -2.25
CA PRO A 190 8.81 -0.96 -2.95
C PRO A 190 9.58 -2.10 -2.27
N LEU A 191 10.11 -1.85 -1.07
CA LEU A 191 10.78 -2.85 -0.25
C LEU A 191 10.08 -3.04 1.09
N SER A 192 8.87 -2.52 1.30
CA SER A 192 8.14 -2.61 2.57
C SER A 192 6.62 -2.48 2.36
N MET A 193 5.90 -3.58 2.60
CA MET A 193 4.45 -3.66 2.34
C MET A 193 3.65 -2.45 2.83
N ASP A 194 2.90 -1.85 1.92
CA ASP A 194 2.06 -0.67 2.12
C ASP A 194 0.56 -0.97 1.99
N LEU A 195 -0.22 -0.56 3.00
CA LEU A 195 -1.67 -0.70 3.01
C LEU A 195 -2.35 0.66 2.95
N TYR A 196 -2.83 1.02 1.77
CA TYR A 196 -3.60 2.25 1.55
C TYR A 196 -5.06 2.07 1.97
N VAL A 197 -5.52 2.91 2.90
CA VAL A 197 -6.87 2.83 3.46
C VAL A 197 -7.58 4.18 3.36
N GLN A 198 -8.74 4.22 2.70
CA GLN A 198 -9.69 5.33 2.85
C GLN A 198 -10.75 4.98 3.89
N VAL A 199 -11.00 5.89 4.83
CA VAL A 199 -12.07 5.72 5.82
C VAL A 199 -13.21 6.68 5.53
N ASP A 200 -14.36 6.15 5.13
CA ASP A 200 -15.57 6.92 4.87
C ASP A 200 -16.56 6.78 6.03
N TYR A 201 -17.34 7.83 6.27
CA TYR A 201 -18.20 7.93 7.45
C TYR A 201 -19.64 8.09 7.06
N ALA A 202 -20.50 7.19 7.53
CA ALA A 202 -21.94 7.33 7.39
C ALA A 202 -22.46 8.60 8.10
N GLU A 203 -23.64 9.08 7.70
CA GLU A 203 -24.25 10.23 8.35
C GLU A 203 -24.48 9.95 9.85
N GLY A 204 -24.09 10.92 10.69
CA GLY A 204 -24.27 10.84 12.15
C GLY A 204 -23.22 10.03 12.90
N THR A 205 -22.15 9.54 12.23
CA THR A 205 -21.00 8.91 12.90
C THR A 205 -19.89 9.93 13.19
N ASP A 206 -19.20 9.76 14.31
CA ASP A 206 -18.09 10.64 14.67
C ASP A 206 -16.81 10.22 13.95
N ARG A 207 -16.08 11.21 13.43
CA ARG A 207 -14.74 10.99 12.86
C ARG A 207 -13.74 10.63 13.94
N ARG A 208 -12.82 9.73 13.61
CA ARG A 208 -11.71 9.38 14.49
C ARG A 208 -10.57 10.37 14.32
N GLY A 209 -9.90 10.69 15.44
CA GLY A 209 -8.80 11.66 15.46
C GLY A 209 -7.44 11.00 15.24
N VAL A 210 -6.42 11.82 15.01
CA VAL A 210 -5.00 11.44 14.84
C VAL A 210 -4.52 10.33 15.77
N VAL A 211 -4.89 10.40 17.05
CA VAL A 211 -4.43 9.42 18.06
C VAL A 211 -4.96 8.01 17.78
N PHE A 212 -6.18 7.91 17.24
CA PHE A 212 -6.76 6.62 16.85
C PHE A 212 -5.98 6.02 15.68
N TYR A 213 -5.76 6.79 14.61
CA TYR A 213 -5.06 6.30 13.43
C TYR A 213 -3.59 6.00 13.69
N ARG A 214 -2.90 6.79 14.51
CA ARG A 214 -1.55 6.44 14.96
C ARG A 214 -1.51 5.10 15.66
N ALA A 215 -2.48 4.81 16.52
CA ALA A 215 -2.56 3.52 17.20
C ALA A 215 -2.94 2.38 16.24
N LEU A 216 -3.76 2.63 15.22
CA LEU A 216 -4.07 1.65 14.18
C LEU A 216 -2.83 1.30 13.35
N LYS A 217 -2.11 2.33 12.83
CA LYS A 217 -0.87 2.16 12.08
C LYS A 217 0.17 1.35 12.88
N ALA A 218 0.30 1.63 14.18
CA ALA A 218 1.22 0.91 15.06
C ALA A 218 0.94 -0.60 15.16
N GLU A 219 -0.32 -1.05 15.06
CA GLU A 219 -0.64 -2.49 15.16
C GLU A 219 -0.13 -3.25 13.94
N PHE A 220 -0.10 -2.61 12.77
CA PHE A 220 0.40 -3.17 11.52
C PHE A 220 1.93 -3.08 11.42
N SER A 221 2.52 -1.95 11.84
CA SER A 221 3.98 -1.79 11.83
C SER A 221 4.71 -2.69 12.84
N GLU A 222 4.00 -3.22 13.84
CA GLU A 222 4.54 -4.17 14.82
C GLU A 222 4.25 -5.64 14.44
N MET A 223 3.61 -5.90 13.29
CA MET A 223 3.40 -7.27 12.82
C MET A 223 4.72 -7.93 12.44
N PRO A 224 4.90 -9.23 12.73
CA PRO A 224 6.14 -9.94 12.44
C PRO A 224 6.16 -10.41 10.97
N VAL A 225 5.95 -9.49 10.03
CA VAL A 225 5.99 -9.73 8.58
C VAL A 225 7.33 -9.19 8.09
N ASP A 226 8.23 -10.07 7.65
CA ASP A 226 9.53 -9.65 7.11
C ASP A 226 9.40 -8.99 5.73
N ASN A 227 10.12 -7.89 5.52
CA ASN A 227 10.17 -7.15 4.26
C ASN A 227 11.53 -7.30 3.54
N PRO A 228 11.61 -7.08 2.21
CA PRO A 228 12.84 -7.13 1.43
C PRO A 228 14.01 -6.29 1.97
N ASP A 229 13.75 -5.12 2.57
CA ASP A 229 14.79 -4.25 3.16
C ASP A 229 15.29 -4.69 4.55
N ASN A 230 14.82 -5.83 5.06
CA ASN A 230 15.02 -6.35 6.43
C ASN A 230 14.31 -5.55 7.54
N THR A 231 13.34 -4.70 7.20
CA THR A 231 12.36 -4.22 8.17
C THR A 231 11.29 -5.28 8.42
N THR A 232 10.40 -4.98 9.37
CA THR A 232 9.25 -5.83 9.69
C THR A 232 7.99 -4.99 9.81
N GLY A 233 6.86 -5.56 9.42
CA GLY A 233 5.53 -4.98 9.58
C GLY A 233 4.98 -4.40 8.29
N VAL A 234 3.77 -3.87 8.38
CA VAL A 234 3.05 -3.28 7.24
C VAL A 234 2.82 -1.79 7.51
N SER A 235 3.16 -0.96 6.53
CA SER A 235 3.02 0.50 6.57
C SER A 235 1.61 0.90 6.15
N VAL A 236 0.81 1.43 7.07
CA VAL A 236 -0.59 1.79 6.77
C VAL A 236 -0.74 3.28 6.44
N HIS A 237 -1.22 3.57 5.24
CA HIS A 237 -1.49 4.92 4.73
C HIS A 237 -2.98 5.25 4.82
N VAL A 238 -3.36 5.95 5.87
CA VAL A 238 -4.78 6.26 6.12
C VAL A 238 -5.14 7.63 5.59
N ARG A 239 -6.14 7.67 4.71
CA ARG A 239 -6.82 8.89 4.29
C ARG A 239 -8.20 8.99 4.95
N ASP A 240 -8.46 10.16 5.54
CA ASP A 240 -9.81 10.52 6.00
C ASP A 240 -10.67 10.84 4.77
N GLY A 241 -11.67 9.98 4.52
CA GLY A 241 -12.56 10.06 3.38
C GLY A 241 -13.70 11.05 3.57
N ASP A 242 -14.73 10.91 2.74
CA ASP A 242 -15.88 11.80 2.74
C ASP A 242 -16.97 11.34 3.72
N ARG A 243 -17.87 12.27 4.05
CA ARG A 243 -19.12 11.90 4.71
C ARG A 243 -20.09 11.40 3.66
N LEU A 244 -20.54 10.17 3.82
CA LEU A 244 -21.55 9.57 2.94
C LEU A 244 -22.92 10.22 3.22
N ASN A 245 -23.67 10.52 2.16
CA ASN A 245 -24.91 11.31 2.22
C ASN A 245 -26.16 10.52 2.67
N GLU A 246 -26.02 9.43 3.42
CA GLU A 246 -27.15 8.62 3.86
C GLU A 246 -26.98 8.06 5.28
N SER A 247 -28.11 7.84 5.95
CA SER A 247 -28.21 7.02 7.15
C SER A 247 -28.00 5.54 6.79
N VAL A 248 -26.78 5.18 6.42
CA VAL A 248 -26.36 3.79 6.21
C VAL A 248 -26.53 3.06 7.54
N ARG A 249 -27.28 1.96 7.55
CA ARG A 249 -27.32 1.04 8.70
C ARG A 249 -26.92 -0.32 8.20
N PHE A 250 -25.79 -0.82 8.68
CA PHE A 250 -25.36 -2.17 8.36
C PHE A 250 -26.21 -3.18 9.13
N ALA A 251 -26.82 -4.12 8.40
CA ALA A 251 -27.75 -5.09 8.98
C ALA A 251 -27.06 -6.37 9.48
N GLY A 252 -25.75 -6.53 9.25
CA GLY A 252 -25.02 -7.74 9.59
C GLY A 252 -25.16 -8.86 8.56
N ASP A 253 -25.49 -8.52 7.32
CA ASP A 253 -25.72 -9.50 6.26
C ASP A 253 -24.95 -9.17 4.98
N THR A 254 -24.66 -10.23 4.24
CA THR A 254 -23.90 -10.19 2.99
C THR A 254 -24.61 -9.34 1.91
N GLU A 255 -25.93 -9.32 1.86
CA GLU A 255 -26.68 -8.51 0.87
C GLU A 255 -26.45 -7.01 1.09
N THR A 256 -26.51 -6.57 2.35
CA THR A 256 -26.24 -5.19 2.73
C THR A 256 -24.78 -4.81 2.48
N PHE A 257 -23.84 -5.71 2.75
CA PHE A 257 -22.40 -5.50 2.48
C PHE A 257 -22.14 -5.22 1.01
N TRP A 258 -22.58 -6.10 0.12
CA TRP A 258 -22.39 -5.92 -1.32
C TRP A 258 -23.12 -4.68 -1.84
N SER A 259 -24.33 -4.39 -1.34
CA SER A 259 -25.03 -3.18 -1.73
C SER A 259 -24.28 -1.89 -1.35
N LEU A 260 -23.49 -1.90 -0.27
CA LEU A 260 -22.64 -0.77 0.10
C LEU A 260 -21.38 -0.69 -0.76
N LYS A 261 -20.68 -1.82 -0.98
CA LYS A 261 -19.51 -1.89 -1.86
C LYS A 261 -19.85 -1.39 -3.27
N ASP A 262 -20.88 -1.97 -3.90
CA ASP A 262 -21.35 -1.61 -5.25
C ASP A 262 -21.73 -0.12 -5.37
N ARG A 263 -22.18 0.48 -4.27
CA ARG A 263 -22.60 1.88 -4.27
C ARG A 263 -21.44 2.84 -4.06
N TYR A 264 -20.52 2.51 -3.14
CA TYR A 264 -19.59 3.48 -2.58
C TYR A 264 -18.12 3.23 -2.94
N TYR A 265 -17.72 2.03 -3.32
CA TYR A 265 -16.31 1.71 -3.55
C TYR A 265 -15.73 2.55 -4.69
N GLU A 266 -16.17 2.31 -5.93
CA GLU A 266 -15.71 3.08 -7.08
C GLU A 266 -16.10 4.57 -6.97
N SER A 267 -17.32 4.86 -6.48
CA SER A 267 -17.84 6.22 -6.48
C SER A 267 -17.15 7.15 -5.48
N SER A 268 -16.64 6.62 -4.38
CA SER A 268 -15.94 7.41 -3.34
C SER A 268 -14.42 7.38 -3.51
N LEU A 269 -13.87 6.33 -4.11
CA LEU A 269 -12.43 6.21 -4.35
C LEU A 269 -11.99 6.87 -5.66
N GLY A 270 -12.82 6.80 -6.71
CA GLY A 270 -12.45 7.26 -8.05
C GLY A 270 -11.23 6.47 -8.57
N PRO A 271 -10.15 7.14 -9.03
CA PRO A 271 -8.93 6.48 -9.50
C PRO A 271 -8.24 5.56 -8.49
N ARG A 272 -8.60 5.65 -7.20
CA ARG A 272 -8.04 4.84 -6.11
C ARG A 272 -8.73 3.49 -5.94
N ALA A 273 -9.83 3.24 -6.63
CA ALA A 273 -10.48 1.91 -6.61
C ALA A 273 -9.53 0.88 -7.24
N GLY A 274 -9.40 -0.29 -6.64
CA GLY A 274 -8.42 -1.30 -7.02
C GLY A 274 -7.05 -1.15 -6.35
N VAL A 275 -6.86 -0.11 -5.52
CA VAL A 275 -5.58 0.24 -4.90
C VAL A 275 -5.79 0.53 -3.42
N TYR A 276 -6.79 1.35 -3.10
CA TYR A 276 -7.14 1.68 -1.72
C TYR A 276 -8.19 0.70 -1.20
N HIS A 277 -7.98 0.26 0.04
CA HIS A 277 -8.98 -0.43 0.84
C HIS A 277 -9.94 0.60 1.43
N GLN A 278 -11.24 0.40 1.26
CA GLN A 278 -12.26 1.29 1.81
C GLN A 278 -12.86 0.71 3.09
N VAL A 279 -12.82 1.49 4.17
CA VAL A 279 -13.49 1.19 5.43
C VAL A 279 -14.66 2.15 5.61
N ILE A 280 -15.88 1.62 5.65
CA ILE A 280 -17.07 2.42 6.01
C ILE A 280 -17.34 2.30 7.51
N VAL A 281 -17.37 3.43 8.20
CA VAL A 281 -17.80 3.53 9.60
C VAL A 281 -19.29 3.86 9.65
N ALA A 282 -20.11 2.89 10.10
CA ALA A 282 -21.57 3.00 10.09
C ALA A 282 -22.24 2.43 11.35
N PRO A 283 -23.48 2.84 11.69
CA PRO A 283 -24.30 2.19 12.72
C PRO A 283 -24.68 0.75 12.36
N PHE A 284 -24.62 -0.18 13.32
CA PHE A 284 -24.97 -1.59 13.12
C PHE A 284 -26.36 -1.94 13.70
N ALA A 285 -27.03 -2.93 13.11
CA ALA A 285 -28.16 -3.63 13.73
C ALA A 285 -27.63 -4.68 14.71
N ALA A 286 -27.23 -4.20 15.89
CA ALA A 286 -26.58 -4.92 16.98
C ALA A 286 -26.63 -6.47 16.97
N GLU A 287 -25.46 -7.06 16.80
CA GLU A 287 -24.92 -8.36 17.28
C GLU A 287 -23.50 -8.52 16.71
N GLU A 288 -23.22 -7.91 15.55
CA GLU A 288 -21.92 -7.82 14.89
C GLU A 288 -21.24 -6.46 15.09
N ALA A 289 -19.92 -6.41 14.90
CA ALA A 289 -19.09 -5.23 15.09
C ALA A 289 -18.32 -4.81 13.82
N GLY A 290 -18.12 -5.73 12.87
CA GLY A 290 -17.44 -5.49 11.61
C GLY A 290 -17.75 -6.59 10.60
N TYR A 291 -17.46 -6.30 9.33
CA TYR A 291 -17.54 -7.25 8.22
C TYR A 291 -16.53 -6.84 7.14
N GLY A 292 -15.59 -7.74 6.84
CA GLY A 292 -14.58 -7.60 5.79
C GLY A 292 -14.63 -8.76 4.80
N GLU A 293 -14.23 -8.47 3.56
CA GLU A 293 -14.06 -9.47 2.51
C GLU A 293 -12.67 -10.11 2.59
N VAL A 294 -12.60 -11.42 2.38
CA VAL A 294 -11.32 -12.14 2.32
C VAL A 294 -10.66 -11.95 0.98
N GLY A 295 -9.44 -11.39 0.97
CA GLY A 295 -8.75 -10.95 -0.25
C GLY A 295 -9.46 -9.77 -0.94
N GLY A 296 -10.33 -9.06 -0.23
CA GLY A 296 -11.07 -7.94 -0.79
C GLY A 296 -10.50 -6.59 -0.38
N GLU A 297 -11.13 -5.52 -0.87
CA GLU A 297 -10.67 -4.13 -0.64
C GLU A 297 -11.70 -3.31 0.14
N PHE A 298 -12.65 -3.96 0.78
CA PHE A 298 -13.79 -3.29 1.39
C PHE A 298 -14.12 -3.90 2.74
N ALA A 299 -14.39 -3.04 3.71
CA ALA A 299 -14.80 -3.39 5.05
C ALA A 299 -15.84 -2.40 5.59
N VAL A 300 -16.69 -2.88 6.48
CA VAL A 300 -17.65 -2.05 7.22
C VAL A 300 -17.44 -2.29 8.71
N VAL A 301 -17.34 -1.22 9.49
CA VAL A 301 -17.10 -1.29 10.94
C VAL A 301 -18.11 -0.47 11.73
N ALA A 302 -18.46 -0.95 12.92
CA ALA A 302 -19.48 -0.33 13.75
C ALA A 302 -19.02 0.99 14.37
N SER A 303 -19.86 2.02 14.27
CA SER A 303 -19.56 3.37 14.74
C SER A 303 -19.68 3.58 16.25
N ASP A 304 -20.46 2.75 16.95
CA ASP A 304 -20.81 2.90 18.36
C ASP A 304 -19.84 2.21 19.34
N LEU A 305 -18.68 1.80 18.84
CA LEU A 305 -17.60 1.17 19.60
C LEU A 305 -16.68 2.21 20.27
N ASP A 306 -16.09 1.83 21.41
CA ASP A 306 -14.99 2.59 22.01
C ASP A 306 -13.72 2.48 21.14
N ASN A 307 -12.78 3.40 21.33
CA ASN A 307 -11.57 3.48 20.48
C ASN A 307 -10.74 2.18 20.49
N GLY A 308 -10.65 1.47 21.61
CA GLY A 308 -9.86 0.24 21.70
C GLY A 308 -10.50 -0.89 20.92
N THR A 309 -11.80 -1.08 21.12
CA THR A 309 -12.57 -2.10 20.41
C THR A 309 -12.65 -1.80 18.92
N GLN A 310 -12.91 -0.54 18.52
CA GLN A 310 -12.98 -0.20 17.10
C GLN A 310 -11.65 -0.38 16.40
N LYS A 311 -10.52 0.00 17.02
CA LYS A 311 -9.19 -0.23 16.44
C LYS A 311 -9.00 -1.72 16.14
N ARG A 312 -9.27 -2.59 17.12
CA ARG A 312 -9.14 -4.04 16.96
C ARG A 312 -10.06 -4.60 15.87
N VAL A 313 -11.32 -4.16 15.83
CA VAL A 313 -12.25 -4.55 14.77
C VAL A 313 -11.77 -4.07 13.40
N THR A 314 -11.34 -2.82 13.28
CA THR A 314 -10.80 -2.30 12.01
C THR A 314 -9.56 -3.07 11.57
N THR A 315 -8.62 -3.37 12.47
CA THR A 315 -7.48 -4.24 12.17
C THR A 315 -7.93 -5.63 11.73
N HIS A 316 -8.91 -6.25 12.41
CA HIS A 316 -9.45 -7.56 12.04
C HIS A 316 -10.03 -7.57 10.62
N GLU A 317 -10.89 -6.59 10.29
CA GLU A 317 -11.51 -6.55 8.96
C GLU A 317 -10.49 -6.25 7.86
N LEU A 318 -9.47 -5.42 8.14
CA LEU A 318 -8.37 -5.17 7.20
C LEU A 318 -7.46 -6.39 7.05
N LEU A 319 -7.27 -7.21 8.10
CA LEU A 319 -6.53 -8.47 7.98
C LEU A 319 -7.24 -9.47 7.06
N HIS A 320 -8.58 -9.52 7.06
CA HIS A 320 -9.32 -10.30 6.05
C HIS A 320 -9.01 -9.82 4.64
N ASN A 321 -8.93 -8.51 4.44
CA ASN A 321 -8.63 -7.92 3.15
C ASN A 321 -7.24 -8.31 2.61
N VAL A 322 -6.23 -8.49 3.46
CA VAL A 322 -4.85 -8.73 3.01
C VAL A 322 -4.39 -10.19 3.07
N VAL A 323 -4.77 -10.98 4.08
CA VAL A 323 -4.23 -12.37 4.27
C VAL A 323 -4.81 -13.38 3.26
N GLY A 324 -5.96 -13.08 2.65
CA GLY A 324 -6.67 -14.05 1.82
C GLY A 324 -7.13 -15.28 2.60
N ARG A 325 -7.21 -16.44 1.93
CA ARG A 325 -7.59 -17.69 2.58
C ARG A 325 -6.52 -18.09 3.61
N VAL A 326 -6.95 -18.34 4.84
CA VAL A 326 -6.08 -18.79 5.92
C VAL A 326 -5.74 -20.26 5.73
N GLU A 327 -4.53 -20.54 5.27
CA GLU A 327 -4.01 -21.90 5.01
C GLU A 327 -2.91 -22.31 6.01
N ALA A 328 -2.45 -21.38 6.84
CA ALA A 328 -1.43 -21.59 7.84
C ALA A 328 -1.81 -22.62 8.93
N PRO A 329 -0.81 -23.34 9.51
CA PRO A 329 -1.04 -24.17 10.69
C PRO A 329 -1.68 -23.38 11.84
N GLY A 330 -2.85 -23.85 12.32
CA GLY A 330 -3.67 -23.14 13.31
C GLY A 330 -4.93 -22.48 12.72
N ALA A 331 -5.12 -22.57 11.40
CA ALA A 331 -6.37 -22.23 10.72
C ALA A 331 -7.58 -22.93 11.35
N CYS A 332 -8.73 -22.25 11.38
CA CYS A 332 -9.97 -22.86 11.83
C CYS A 332 -10.43 -23.95 10.84
N ALA A 333 -10.69 -25.17 11.35
CA ALA A 333 -10.93 -26.36 10.51
C ALA A 333 -12.07 -26.25 9.49
N ASP A 334 -13.11 -25.47 9.81
CA ASP A 334 -14.31 -25.28 8.98
C ASP A 334 -14.54 -23.80 8.61
N ASP A 335 -13.55 -22.93 8.81
CA ASP A 335 -13.64 -21.50 8.45
C ASP A 335 -12.29 -20.99 7.91
N PRO A 336 -12.09 -21.02 6.58
CA PRO A 336 -10.81 -20.68 5.94
C PRO A 336 -10.52 -19.16 5.94
N ARG A 337 -11.26 -18.38 6.72
CA ARG A 337 -11.09 -16.93 6.87
C ARG A 337 -10.49 -16.57 8.22
N HIS A 338 -10.55 -17.50 9.18
CA HIS A 338 -10.16 -17.24 10.56
C HIS A 338 -9.03 -18.16 11.02
N TYR A 339 -8.26 -17.63 11.94
CA TYR A 339 -7.17 -18.32 12.60
C TYR A 339 -7.50 -18.57 14.07
N CYS A 340 -7.52 -19.84 14.48
CA CYS A 340 -8.08 -20.25 15.76
C CYS A 340 -7.05 -20.38 16.89
N GLU A 341 -5.74 -20.24 16.58
CA GLU A 341 -4.66 -20.36 17.58
C GLU A 341 -4.18 -19.02 18.15
N GLY A 342 -4.93 -17.94 17.92
CA GLY A 342 -4.74 -16.64 18.57
C GLY A 342 -4.54 -15.48 17.59
N GLY A 343 -4.40 -14.27 18.13
CA GLY A 343 -4.27 -13.07 17.33
C GLY A 343 -5.59 -12.57 16.76
N TYR A 344 -5.56 -11.39 16.14
CA TYR A 344 -6.78 -10.65 15.88
C TYR A 344 -7.66 -11.31 14.83
N LEU A 345 -7.12 -12.19 13.97
CA LEU A 345 -7.89 -12.90 12.93
C LEU A 345 -8.70 -14.11 13.48
N GLY A 346 -8.96 -14.17 14.79
CA GLY A 346 -9.84 -15.15 15.40
C GLY A 346 -11.33 -14.90 15.11
N PRO A 347 -12.20 -15.94 15.16
CA PRO A 347 -13.63 -15.80 14.86
C PRO A 347 -14.41 -14.94 15.88
N HIS A 348 -13.77 -14.57 16.98
CA HIS A 348 -14.33 -13.74 18.02
C HIS A 348 -13.28 -12.71 18.45
N VAL A 349 -13.66 -11.44 18.43
CA VAL A 349 -12.82 -10.35 18.92
C VAL A 349 -12.72 -10.44 20.45
N ALA A 350 -11.70 -11.13 20.95
CA ALA A 350 -11.40 -11.21 22.38
C ALA A 350 -10.79 -9.88 22.87
N THR A 351 -10.83 -9.59 24.17
CA THR A 351 -10.28 -8.33 24.74
C THR A 351 -8.84 -8.45 25.23
N ALA A 352 -8.28 -9.66 25.35
CA ALA A 352 -7.01 -9.94 26.05
C ALA A 352 -5.95 -10.65 25.19
N GLU A 353 -5.95 -10.44 23.88
CA GLU A 353 -4.91 -11.00 23.00
C GLU A 353 -3.67 -10.12 22.97
N ASP A 354 -2.51 -10.78 23.05
CA ASP A 354 -1.17 -10.16 23.14
C ASP A 354 -0.46 -10.06 21.78
N SER A 355 -1.03 -10.62 20.69
CA SER A 355 -0.48 -10.52 19.33
C SER A 355 -1.54 -10.04 18.34
N TYR A 356 -1.14 -9.23 17.37
CA TYR A 356 -2.02 -8.72 16.32
C TYR A 356 -2.17 -9.73 15.18
N LEU A 357 -1.04 -10.31 14.78
CA LEU A 357 -0.92 -11.33 13.75
C LEU A 357 -0.08 -12.47 14.30
N ALA A 358 -0.50 -13.72 14.09
CA ALA A 358 0.25 -14.90 14.52
C ALA A 358 1.39 -15.20 13.54
N GLU A 359 2.52 -15.70 14.04
CA GLU A 359 3.72 -16.01 13.24
C GLU A 359 3.41 -16.88 12.00
N PRO A 360 2.63 -17.97 12.07
CA PRO A 360 2.30 -18.76 10.87
C PRO A 360 1.48 -18.01 9.81
N LEU A 361 0.70 -16.99 10.22
CA LEU A 361 -0.02 -16.12 9.28
C LEU A 361 0.90 -15.07 8.67
N ALA A 362 1.84 -14.54 9.46
CA ALA A 362 2.83 -13.61 8.96
C ALA A 362 3.73 -14.29 7.92
N GLU A 363 4.21 -15.50 8.20
CA GLU A 363 4.92 -16.34 7.23
C GLU A 363 4.08 -16.64 5.97
N GLN A 364 2.75 -16.65 6.09
CA GLN A 364 1.87 -16.81 4.92
C GLN A 364 1.86 -15.54 4.07
N LEU A 365 1.66 -14.37 4.70
CA LEU A 365 1.73 -13.06 4.03
C LEU A 365 3.08 -12.85 3.36
N GLU A 366 4.19 -13.10 4.04
CA GLU A 366 5.56 -13.00 3.48
C GLU A 366 5.76 -13.82 2.20
N ARG A 367 5.08 -14.96 2.08
CA ARG A 367 5.24 -15.84 0.91
C ARG A 367 4.25 -15.57 -0.21
N GLN A 368 3.09 -15.00 0.11
CA GLN A 368 1.97 -14.87 -0.82
C GLN A 368 1.70 -13.42 -1.20
N GLY A 369 2.30 -12.46 -0.50
CA GLY A 369 1.89 -11.08 -0.55
C GLY A 369 0.47 -10.90 0.01
N PHE A 370 -0.11 -9.73 -0.27
CA PHE A 370 -1.53 -9.49 -0.09
C PHE A 370 -2.31 -10.27 -1.14
N ALA A 371 -3.41 -10.90 -0.72
CA ALA A 371 -4.22 -11.72 -1.61
C ALA A 371 -5.02 -10.91 -2.65
N ASP A 372 -5.14 -11.49 -3.86
CA ASP A 372 -5.94 -11.03 -5.01
C ASP A 372 -7.45 -11.36 -4.95
#